data_AF-A0A212CJR2-F1
#
_entry.id   AF-A0A212CJR2-F1
#
_cell.length_a   1.000
_cell.length_b   1.000
_cell.length_c   1.000
_cell.angle_alpha   90.00
_cell.angle_beta   90.00
_cell.angle_gamma   90.00
#
_symmetry.space_group_name_H-M   'P 1'
#
loop_
_entity.id
_entity.type
_entity.pdbx_description
1 polymer ?
#
loop_
_entity_poly.entity_id
_entity_poly.type
_entity_poly.pdbx_seq_one_letter_code
_entity_poly.pdbx_strand_id
1 'polypeptide(L)'
;MVSLFFGKAGKRQLVSWDLDTSWVDFVQFYIQIGGESPACNKPDSREEGVLLQYSNNGGIQWHLLAEMYFSDFSKPRFVYLELPAAAKTPCTRFRWWQPVFSGEDYDQWAVDDIIILSEKQKQIIPVVNPTLPQNFYEKPAFDYPMNQMSVWLMLANEGMVKNETFCSATPSAMVFGKSDGDRFAVTRDLTLKPGYVLQFKLNIACANQFSSAAPVLLQYSHDAGMSWFLVKEGCYPASSGKGCEGNSRELSEPTMYHTGDFEEWTRITIVIPRSLASR
;
A
#
# COMPACT_ATOMS: atom_id res chain seq x y z
N MET A 1 -5.23 -5.43 10.31
CA MET A 1 -4.03 -5.67 9.50
C MET A 1 -3.41 -6.98 9.99
N VAL A 2 -3.09 -7.91 9.09
CA VAL A 2 -2.58 -9.24 9.45
C VAL A 2 -1.10 -9.27 9.10
N SER A 3 -0.26 -9.03 10.09
CA SER A 3 1.19 -9.09 9.92
C SER A 3 1.73 -10.50 10.10
N LEU A 4 2.86 -10.82 9.48
CA LEU A 4 3.60 -12.04 9.77
C LEU A 4 4.48 -11.84 11.02
N PHE A 5 4.18 -12.57 12.09
CA PHE A 5 4.79 -12.41 13.41
C PHE A 5 5.79 -13.53 13.76
N PHE A 6 6.94 -13.14 14.31
CA PHE A 6 8.03 -14.00 14.74
C PHE A 6 8.32 -13.80 16.23
N GLY A 7 7.78 -14.68 17.07
CA GLY A 7 8.10 -14.76 18.50
C GLY A 7 8.57 -16.14 18.95
N LYS A 8 8.41 -17.18 18.13
CA LYS A 8 8.70 -18.55 18.55
C LYS A 8 10.19 -18.92 18.51
N ALA A 9 10.54 -19.96 19.25
CA ALA A 9 11.88 -20.53 19.24
C ALA A 9 12.25 -21.12 17.86
N GLY A 10 13.52 -21.48 17.68
CA GLY A 10 14.03 -22.03 16.43
C GLY A 10 14.44 -20.95 15.43
N LYS A 11 14.37 -21.26 14.13
CA LYS A 11 14.90 -20.36 13.10
C LYS A 11 13.86 -19.30 12.70
N ARG A 12 14.10 -18.06 13.11
CA ARG A 12 13.27 -16.90 12.73
C ARG A 12 13.71 -16.33 11.39
N GLN A 13 13.17 -16.87 10.31
CA GLN A 13 13.41 -16.38 8.96
C GLN A 13 12.14 -16.41 8.10
N LEU A 14 12.02 -15.43 7.21
CA LEU A 14 11.10 -15.41 6.07
C LEU A 14 11.92 -15.50 4.81
N VAL A 15 11.63 -16.45 3.92
CA VAL A 15 12.37 -16.63 2.65
C VAL A 15 11.37 -16.62 1.49
N SER A 16 11.64 -15.81 0.47
CA SER A 16 10.83 -15.81 -0.76
C SER A 16 11.18 -17.00 -1.65
N TRP A 17 10.32 -17.28 -2.63
CA TRP A 17 10.71 -18.06 -3.81
C TRP A 17 11.77 -17.31 -4.62
N ASP A 18 12.41 -18.01 -5.57
CA ASP A 18 13.24 -17.34 -6.56
C ASP A 18 12.35 -16.49 -7.47
N LEU A 19 12.73 -15.22 -7.61
CA LEU A 19 12.05 -14.22 -8.41
C LEU A 19 12.98 -13.75 -9.54
N ASP A 20 12.40 -13.47 -10.71
CA ASP A 20 13.12 -12.72 -11.73
C ASP A 20 13.12 -11.23 -11.34
N THR A 21 14.28 -10.76 -10.88
CA THR A 21 14.50 -9.39 -10.43
C THR A 21 15.26 -8.54 -11.45
N SER A 22 15.43 -9.03 -12.69
CA SER A 22 16.17 -8.30 -13.74
C SER A 22 15.59 -6.92 -14.05
N TRP A 23 14.28 -6.75 -13.87
CA TRP A 23 13.53 -5.52 -14.08
C TRP A 23 13.19 -4.79 -12.77
N VAL A 24 13.34 -5.42 -11.60
CA VAL A 24 12.97 -4.87 -10.29
C VAL A 24 13.87 -3.69 -9.92
N ASP A 25 13.29 -2.65 -9.32
CA ASP A 25 14.01 -1.45 -8.87
C ASP A 25 14.06 -1.31 -7.36
N PHE A 26 13.06 -1.82 -6.62
CA PHE A 26 13.02 -1.66 -5.17
C PHE A 26 12.37 -2.83 -4.44
N VAL A 27 12.62 -2.88 -3.13
CA VAL A 27 11.87 -3.66 -2.15
C VAL A 27 11.36 -2.72 -1.05
N GLN A 28 10.09 -2.87 -0.68
CA GLN A 28 9.48 -2.12 0.41
C GLN A 28 8.65 -3.02 1.33
N PHE A 29 8.50 -2.62 2.58
CA PHE A 29 7.73 -3.33 3.60
C PHE A 29 7.56 -2.46 4.85
N TYR A 30 6.65 -2.87 5.75
CA TYR A 30 6.61 -2.39 7.12
C TYR A 30 7.25 -3.41 8.05
N ILE A 31 8.05 -2.95 9.01
CA ILE A 31 8.62 -3.82 10.05
C ILE A 31 8.55 -3.16 11.42
N GLN A 32 8.32 -3.99 12.43
CA GLN A 32 8.47 -3.64 13.84
C GLN A 32 9.32 -4.71 14.51
N ILE A 33 10.31 -4.29 15.31
CA ILE A 33 11.19 -5.14 16.11
C ILE A 33 11.04 -4.72 17.57
N GLY A 34 10.51 -5.63 18.38
CA GLY A 34 10.07 -5.39 19.74
C GLY A 34 8.92 -4.39 19.83
N GLY A 35 8.56 -4.02 21.06
CA GLY A 35 7.47 -3.09 21.30
C GLY A 35 7.63 -2.37 22.63
N GLU A 36 6.73 -1.43 22.90
CA GLU A 36 6.71 -0.71 24.17
C GLU A 36 5.88 -1.43 25.24
N SER A 37 5.21 -2.53 24.87
CA SER A 37 4.39 -3.31 25.79
C SER A 37 5.19 -4.42 26.47
N PRO A 38 4.83 -4.81 27.71
CA PRO A 38 5.47 -5.93 28.40
C PRO A 38 5.36 -7.27 27.65
N ALA A 39 4.37 -7.40 26.77
CA ALA A 39 4.15 -8.59 25.96
C ALA A 39 4.99 -8.62 24.68
N CYS A 40 5.57 -7.48 24.28
CA CYS A 40 6.41 -7.33 23.10
C CYS A 40 7.77 -6.77 23.53
N ASN A 41 8.61 -7.66 24.04
CA ASN A 41 9.91 -7.31 24.59
C ASN A 41 10.82 -6.62 23.55
N LYS A 42 11.58 -5.62 23.99
CA LYS A 42 12.54 -4.91 23.14
C LYS A 42 13.86 -5.67 23.13
N PRO A 43 14.48 -5.83 21.96
CA PRO A 43 15.85 -6.33 21.91
C PRO A 43 16.80 -5.39 22.64
N ASP A 44 17.84 -5.96 23.21
CA ASP A 44 18.82 -5.25 24.04
C ASP A 44 20.23 -5.23 23.41
N SER A 45 20.42 -5.96 22.31
CA SER A 45 21.68 -6.03 21.61
C SER A 45 21.54 -5.86 20.09
N ARG A 46 22.64 -5.42 19.45
CA ARG A 46 22.69 -5.24 17.99
C ARG A 46 22.44 -6.55 17.23
N GLU A 47 22.90 -7.66 17.78
CA GLU A 47 22.84 -8.98 17.14
C GLU A 47 21.41 -9.53 17.00
N GLU A 48 20.46 -8.93 17.73
CA GLU A 48 19.04 -9.26 17.71
C GLU A 48 18.24 -8.48 16.65
N GLY A 49 18.92 -7.63 15.87
CA GLY A 49 18.33 -6.96 14.71
C GLY A 49 17.89 -7.95 13.62
N VAL A 50 17.08 -7.45 12.69
CA VAL A 50 16.61 -8.24 11.54
C VAL A 50 17.42 -7.85 10.31
N LEU A 51 17.98 -8.84 9.63
CA LEU A 51 18.75 -8.65 8.41
C LEU A 51 17.87 -8.93 7.20
N LEU A 52 17.88 -8.04 6.21
CA LEU A 52 17.40 -8.34 4.87
C LEU A 52 18.58 -8.69 3.97
N GLN A 53 18.51 -9.89 3.40
CA GLN A 53 19.54 -10.46 2.53
C GLN A 53 18.94 -10.95 1.22
N TYR A 54 19.78 -11.08 0.20
CA TYR A 54 19.43 -11.70 -1.07
C TYR A 54 20.41 -12.82 -1.44
N SER A 55 19.97 -13.73 -2.30
CA SER A 55 20.77 -14.81 -2.86
C SER A 55 20.44 -15.03 -4.33
N ASN A 56 21.48 -15.19 -5.16
CA ASN A 56 21.35 -15.45 -6.60
C ASN A 56 21.65 -16.92 -6.96
N ASN A 57 21.77 -17.79 -5.96
CA ASN A 57 22.16 -19.19 -6.14
C ASN A 57 21.31 -20.16 -5.31
N GLY A 58 20.01 -19.85 -5.18
CA GLY A 58 19.06 -20.72 -4.49
C GLY A 58 19.26 -20.78 -2.97
N GLY A 59 19.94 -19.80 -2.36
CA GLY A 59 20.13 -19.71 -0.92
C GLY A 59 21.39 -20.37 -0.37
N ILE A 60 22.37 -20.71 -1.23
CA ILE A 60 23.67 -21.24 -0.80
C ILE A 60 24.53 -20.13 -0.19
N GLN A 61 24.62 -18.98 -0.86
CA GLN A 61 25.30 -17.78 -0.36
C GLN A 61 24.30 -16.63 -0.25
N TRP A 62 24.46 -15.83 0.82
CA TRP A 62 23.59 -14.71 1.15
C TRP A 62 24.40 -13.42 1.21
N HIS A 63 23.90 -12.37 0.56
CA HIS A 63 24.48 -11.03 0.55
C HIS A 63 23.58 -10.08 1.34
N LEU A 64 24.17 -9.21 2.15
CA LEU A 64 23.42 -8.24 2.95
C LEU A 64 22.88 -7.12 2.05
N LEU A 65 21.58 -6.83 2.19
CA LEU A 65 20.93 -5.68 1.56
C LEU A 65 20.75 -4.55 2.58
N ALA A 66 20.23 -4.86 3.76
CA ALA A 66 20.07 -3.91 4.87
C ALA A 66 20.07 -4.61 6.23
N GLU A 67 20.50 -3.88 7.26
CA GLU A 67 20.39 -4.25 8.68
C GLU A 67 19.33 -3.36 9.33
N MET A 68 18.26 -3.97 9.86
CA MET A 68 17.22 -3.25 10.59
C MET A 68 17.64 -3.22 12.05
N TYR A 69 18.23 -2.10 12.44
CA TYR A 69 18.84 -1.93 13.75
C TYR A 69 17.79 -1.98 14.87
N PHE A 70 18.04 -2.81 15.89
CA PHE A 70 17.05 -3.19 16.90
C PHE A 70 16.36 -2.02 17.62
N SER A 71 17.06 -0.90 17.85
CA SER A 71 16.48 0.27 18.54
C SER A 71 15.61 1.15 17.63
N ASP A 72 15.81 1.09 16.32
CA ASP A 72 15.16 2.00 15.38
C ASP A 72 13.76 1.53 15.02
N PHE A 73 13.44 0.25 15.20
CA PHE A 73 12.20 -0.35 14.74
C PHE A 73 11.24 -0.72 15.87
N SER A 74 11.35 -0.10 17.05
CA SER A 74 10.47 -0.37 18.21
C SER A 74 8.99 0.01 18.00
N LYS A 75 8.70 0.71 16.90
CA LYS A 75 7.36 1.03 16.39
C LYS A 75 7.32 0.61 14.92
N PRO A 76 6.13 0.31 14.35
CA PRO A 76 6.01 0.03 12.92
C PRO A 76 6.65 1.15 12.10
N ARG A 77 7.58 0.78 11.23
CA ARG A 77 8.22 1.72 10.29
C ARG A 77 8.22 1.15 8.88
N PHE A 78 7.98 2.04 7.93
CA PHE A 78 8.13 1.77 6.52
C PHE A 78 9.61 1.74 6.14
N VAL A 79 9.99 0.75 5.33
CA VAL A 79 11.33 0.61 4.75
C VAL A 79 11.18 0.55 3.24
N TYR A 80 11.96 1.36 2.53
CA TYR A 80 12.09 1.35 1.08
C TYR A 80 13.58 1.27 0.73
N LEU A 81 13.96 0.30 -0.10
CA LEU A 81 15.34 0.06 -0.51
C LEU A 81 15.42 -0.13 -2.02
N GLU A 82 16.26 0.65 -2.67
CA GLU A 82 16.63 0.40 -4.06
C GLU A 82 17.42 -0.90 -4.18
N LEU A 83 17.06 -1.71 -5.17
CA LEU A 83 17.70 -2.99 -5.41
C LEU A 83 19.03 -2.78 -6.16
N PRO A 84 20.18 -3.20 -5.60
CA PRO A 84 21.48 -3.03 -6.24
C PRO A 84 21.56 -3.87 -7.51
N ALA A 85 22.39 -3.44 -8.48
CA ALA A 85 22.56 -4.14 -9.75
C ALA A 85 22.96 -5.62 -9.59
N ALA A 86 23.74 -5.95 -8.55
CA ALA A 86 24.15 -7.31 -8.25
C ALA A 86 22.99 -8.23 -7.82
N ALA A 87 21.86 -7.67 -7.36
CA ALA A 87 20.67 -8.42 -6.98
C ALA A 87 19.61 -8.45 -8.11
N LYS A 88 19.89 -7.89 -9.29
CA LYS A 88 18.98 -7.90 -10.45
C LYS A 88 19.31 -9.09 -11.37
N THR A 89 18.78 -10.26 -11.04
CA THR A 89 19.04 -11.50 -11.78
C THR A 89 17.74 -12.29 -12.04
N PRO A 90 17.72 -13.23 -13.00
CA PRO A 90 16.53 -14.05 -13.26
C PRO A 90 16.12 -14.96 -12.09
N CYS A 91 17.00 -15.20 -11.13
CA CYS A 91 16.79 -16.14 -10.03
C CYS A 91 17.33 -15.56 -8.72
N THR A 92 16.68 -14.51 -8.21
CA THR A 92 17.03 -13.88 -6.93
C THR A 92 15.98 -14.20 -5.88
N ARG A 93 16.39 -14.63 -4.69
CA ARG A 93 15.50 -14.77 -3.52
C ARG A 93 15.91 -13.84 -2.38
N PHE A 94 14.93 -13.44 -1.58
CA PHE A 94 15.11 -12.57 -0.43
C PHE A 94 14.88 -13.33 0.87
N ARG A 95 15.57 -12.89 1.92
CA ARG A 95 15.35 -13.40 3.27
C ARG A 95 15.41 -12.28 4.31
N TRP A 96 14.38 -12.22 5.15
CA TRP A 96 14.42 -11.54 6.43
C TRP A 96 14.82 -12.56 7.49
N TRP A 97 15.86 -12.27 8.26
CA TRP A 97 16.42 -13.23 9.21
C TRP A 97 16.91 -12.52 10.46
N GLN A 98 16.50 -13.05 11.61
CA GLN A 98 17.03 -12.67 12.91
C GLN A 98 18.08 -13.71 13.32
N PRO A 99 19.38 -13.34 13.40
CA PRO A 99 20.45 -14.28 13.69
C PRO A 99 20.46 -14.77 15.14
N VAL A 100 20.26 -13.86 16.08
CA VAL A 100 20.31 -14.10 17.52
C VAL A 100 19.02 -13.57 18.15
N PHE A 101 18.52 -14.27 19.16
CA PHE A 101 17.40 -13.85 19.99
C PHE A 101 17.53 -14.49 21.37
N SER A 102 17.05 -13.79 22.40
CA SER A 102 17.15 -14.10 23.82
C SER A 102 16.23 -15.25 24.29
N GLY A 103 15.39 -15.78 23.40
CA GLY A 103 14.58 -16.97 23.65
C GLY A 103 13.18 -16.90 23.04
N GLU A 104 12.35 -17.91 23.33
CA GLU A 104 10.94 -17.89 22.93
C GLU A 104 10.24 -16.67 23.55
N ASP A 105 9.48 -15.96 22.73
CA ASP A 105 8.71 -14.76 23.03
C ASP A 105 9.55 -13.52 23.46
N TYR A 106 10.89 -13.55 23.26
CA TYR A 106 11.78 -12.38 23.33
C TYR A 106 12.16 -11.88 21.94
N ASP A 107 12.52 -10.60 21.82
CA ASP A 107 13.01 -9.94 20.59
C ASP A 107 12.10 -10.18 19.39
N GLN A 108 10.81 -10.08 19.66
CA GLN A 108 9.77 -10.41 18.70
C GLN A 108 9.83 -9.42 17.54
N TRP A 109 9.50 -9.85 16.33
CA TRP A 109 9.36 -8.92 15.21
C TRP A 109 8.19 -9.31 14.33
N ALA A 110 7.63 -8.33 13.66
CA ALA A 110 6.57 -8.52 12.68
C ALA A 110 6.92 -7.76 11.41
N VAL A 111 6.58 -8.36 10.27
CA VAL A 111 6.71 -7.75 8.96
C VAL A 111 5.37 -7.79 8.25
N ASP A 112 5.08 -6.74 7.50
CA ASP A 112 3.85 -6.61 6.72
C ASP A 112 4.11 -5.90 5.39
N ASP A 113 3.18 -6.04 4.44
CA ASP A 113 3.15 -5.33 3.15
C ASP A 113 4.44 -5.41 2.33
N ILE A 114 5.04 -6.60 2.25
CA ILE A 114 6.25 -6.84 1.44
C ILE A 114 5.93 -6.72 -0.05
N ILE A 115 6.61 -5.79 -0.73
CA ILE A 115 6.48 -5.53 -2.15
C ILE A 115 7.88 -5.49 -2.78
N ILE A 116 8.07 -6.22 -3.88
CA ILE A 116 9.31 -6.26 -4.66
C ILE A 116 8.93 -5.97 -6.11
N LEU A 117 9.23 -4.77 -6.60
CA LEU A 117 8.72 -4.29 -7.89
C LEU A 117 9.68 -3.34 -8.61
N SER A 118 9.31 -2.96 -9.83
CA SER A 118 10.00 -2.00 -10.69
C SER A 118 9.22 -0.70 -10.81
N GLU A 119 9.93 0.42 -10.80
CA GLU A 119 9.37 1.70 -11.18
C GLU A 119 9.31 1.86 -12.70
N LYS A 120 10.12 1.15 -13.49
CA LYS A 120 10.18 1.32 -14.96
C LYS A 120 8.93 0.82 -15.71
N GLN A 121 8.01 0.12 -15.04
CA GLN A 121 6.66 -0.15 -15.57
C GLN A 121 5.70 1.06 -15.49
N LYS A 122 6.17 2.24 -15.06
CA LYS A 122 5.50 3.57 -15.04
C LYS A 122 4.79 4.01 -16.35
N GLN A 123 4.84 3.25 -17.44
CA GLN A 123 4.37 3.68 -18.77
C GLN A 123 3.01 3.17 -19.24
N ILE A 124 2.38 2.24 -18.54
CA ILE A 124 0.99 1.89 -18.88
C ILE A 124 0.11 2.66 -17.91
N ILE A 125 -0.36 3.85 -18.31
CA ILE A 125 -1.58 4.42 -17.73
C ILE A 125 -2.65 3.38 -18.08
N PRO A 126 -3.09 2.53 -17.15
CA PRO A 126 -4.13 1.59 -17.49
C PRO A 126 -5.39 2.46 -17.59
N VAL A 127 -5.91 2.57 -18.81
CA VAL A 127 -7.36 2.74 -18.94
C VAL A 127 -7.92 1.52 -18.23
N VAL A 128 -8.35 1.70 -16.98
CA VAL A 128 -8.96 0.64 -16.19
C VAL A 128 -10.28 0.33 -16.89
N ASN A 129 -10.24 -0.58 -17.86
CA ASN A 129 -11.44 -1.14 -18.46
C ASN A 129 -12.02 -2.10 -17.42
N PRO A 130 -13.18 -1.81 -16.82
CA PRO A 130 -13.77 -2.68 -15.81
C PRO A 130 -14.49 -3.87 -16.47
N THR A 131 -13.90 -4.49 -17.49
CA THR A 131 -14.59 -5.43 -18.39
C THR A 131 -13.97 -6.82 -18.44
N LEU A 132 -13.15 -7.24 -17.47
CA LEU A 132 -12.85 -8.67 -17.34
C LEU A 132 -14.00 -9.35 -16.61
N PRO A 133 -14.73 -10.28 -17.25
CA PRO A 133 -15.90 -10.92 -16.64
C PRO A 133 -15.45 -11.76 -15.44
N GLN A 134 -15.85 -11.37 -14.23
CA GLN A 134 -15.68 -12.19 -13.04
C GLN A 134 -16.83 -13.18 -12.98
N ASN A 135 -16.59 -14.41 -13.42
CA ASN A 135 -17.56 -15.49 -13.29
C ASN A 135 -17.78 -15.79 -11.80
N PHE A 136 -19.05 -15.69 -11.41
CA PHE A 136 -19.55 -15.40 -10.06
C PHE A 136 -19.46 -16.54 -9.02
N TYR A 137 -18.64 -17.58 -9.24
CA TYR A 137 -18.56 -18.73 -8.32
C TYR A 137 -17.18 -19.34 -8.13
N GLU A 138 -16.16 -18.82 -8.80
CA GLU A 138 -14.78 -19.07 -8.40
C GLU A 138 -14.25 -17.80 -7.76
N LYS A 139 -13.67 -17.98 -6.58
CA LYS A 139 -12.86 -17.03 -5.80
C LYS A 139 -12.32 -15.85 -6.63
N PRO A 140 -12.31 -14.64 -6.05
CA PRO A 140 -11.99 -13.41 -6.78
C PRO A 140 -10.73 -13.60 -7.62
N ALA A 141 -10.73 -12.99 -8.81
CA ALA A 141 -9.70 -13.06 -9.86
C ALA A 141 -8.27 -12.62 -9.43
N PHE A 142 -7.97 -12.64 -8.14
CA PHE A 142 -6.77 -12.17 -7.44
C PHE A 142 -6.16 -13.22 -6.48
N ASP A 143 -6.62 -14.48 -6.49
CA ASP A 143 -5.79 -15.63 -6.02
C ASP A 143 -4.62 -15.91 -6.99
N TYR A 144 -4.56 -15.21 -8.14
CA TYR A 144 -3.32 -15.01 -8.89
C TYR A 144 -2.58 -13.81 -8.28
N PRO A 145 -1.27 -13.92 -8.00
CA PRO A 145 -0.49 -12.81 -7.47
C PRO A 145 -0.78 -11.58 -8.31
N MET A 146 -1.13 -10.47 -7.65
CA MET A 146 -1.36 -9.15 -8.24
C MET A 146 -0.54 -9.05 -9.52
N ASN A 147 -1.21 -9.21 -10.67
CA ASN A 147 -0.44 -9.42 -11.89
C ASN A 147 0.50 -8.22 -12.08
N GLN A 148 1.64 -8.43 -12.72
CA GLN A 148 2.61 -7.35 -12.95
C GLN A 148 2.00 -6.16 -13.72
N MET A 149 0.77 -6.27 -14.25
CA MET A 149 0.06 -5.21 -14.97
C MET A 149 -1.03 -4.49 -14.16
N SER A 150 -1.25 -4.84 -12.89
CA SER A 150 -2.25 -4.17 -12.04
C SER A 150 -1.77 -2.77 -11.66
N VAL A 151 -2.67 -1.78 -11.75
CA VAL A 151 -2.41 -0.42 -11.24
C VAL A 151 -2.42 -0.35 -9.73
N TRP A 152 -3.09 -1.29 -9.08
CA TRP A 152 -3.22 -1.33 -7.63
C TRP A 152 -1.97 -1.97 -7.03
N LEU A 153 -1.39 -1.28 -6.06
CA LEU A 153 -0.26 -1.72 -5.25
C LEU A 153 -0.74 -2.41 -3.98
N MET A 154 -1.79 -1.89 -3.34
CA MET A 154 -2.33 -2.41 -2.09
C MET A 154 -3.83 -2.15 -1.98
N LEU A 155 -4.56 -3.14 -1.45
CA LEU A 155 -5.98 -3.04 -1.13
C LEU A 155 -6.19 -3.53 0.30
N ALA A 156 -6.65 -2.65 1.19
CA ALA A 156 -6.94 -3.01 2.57
C ALA A 156 -8.44 -3.09 2.80
N ASN A 157 -8.87 -4.21 3.42
CA ASN A 157 -10.26 -4.50 3.76
C ASN A 157 -11.24 -4.37 2.57
N GLU A 158 -10.77 -4.73 1.39
CA GLU A 158 -11.58 -4.90 0.19
C GLU A 158 -12.49 -6.13 0.32
N GLY A 159 -13.65 -6.06 -0.32
CA GLY A 159 -14.69 -7.06 -0.37
C GLY A 159 -15.89 -6.76 0.51
N MET A 160 -16.82 -7.71 0.54
CA MET A 160 -18.04 -7.70 1.35
C MET A 160 -18.04 -8.85 2.34
N VAL A 161 -18.85 -8.74 3.40
CA VAL A 161 -19.19 -9.89 4.24
C VAL A 161 -20.04 -10.86 3.41
N LYS A 162 -19.89 -12.17 3.66
CA LYS A 162 -20.66 -13.19 2.94
C LYS A 162 -22.15 -12.91 3.04
N ASN A 163 -22.86 -13.02 1.92
CA ASN A 163 -24.30 -12.80 1.75
C ASN A 163 -24.78 -11.35 1.75
N GLU A 164 -23.89 -10.36 1.73
CA GLU A 164 -24.24 -8.98 1.46
C GLU A 164 -23.93 -8.62 0.01
N THR A 165 -24.86 -7.92 -0.64
CA THR A 165 -24.66 -7.37 -1.98
C THR A 165 -24.44 -5.86 -1.88
N PHE A 166 -23.39 -5.37 -2.51
CA PHE A 166 -23.21 -3.93 -2.70
C PHE A 166 -24.13 -3.45 -3.82
N CYS A 167 -24.62 -2.23 -3.70
CA CYS A 167 -25.86 -1.84 -4.33
C CYS A 167 -25.76 -1.73 -5.84
N SER A 168 -26.78 -2.32 -6.47
CA SER A 168 -26.90 -2.53 -7.91
C SER A 168 -25.79 -3.40 -8.51
N ALA A 169 -26.19 -4.24 -9.46
CA ALA A 169 -25.33 -5.17 -10.17
C ALA A 169 -24.42 -4.43 -11.17
N THR A 170 -23.51 -3.57 -10.71
CA THR A 170 -22.31 -3.25 -11.48
C THR A 170 -21.32 -4.41 -11.28
N PRO A 171 -21.14 -5.28 -12.28
CA PRO A 171 -20.41 -6.54 -12.10
C PRO A 171 -18.90 -6.38 -11.93
N SER A 172 -18.37 -5.15 -11.86
CA SER A 172 -16.93 -4.87 -11.87
C SER A 172 -16.58 -3.59 -11.12
N ALA A 173 -16.94 -3.55 -9.83
CA ALA A 173 -16.54 -2.50 -8.91
C ALA A 173 -15.64 -3.04 -7.80
N MET A 174 -14.68 -2.23 -7.35
CA MET A 174 -13.96 -2.46 -6.11
C MET A 174 -14.85 -2.04 -4.94
N VAL A 175 -15.07 -2.94 -3.99
CA VAL A 175 -16.05 -2.73 -2.92
C VAL A 175 -15.35 -2.78 -1.56
N PHE A 176 -15.66 -1.83 -0.68
CA PHE A 176 -15.11 -1.75 0.68
C PHE A 176 -16.24 -1.83 1.72
N GLY A 177 -16.84 -3.01 1.87
CA GLY A 177 -17.97 -3.22 2.79
C GLY A 177 -17.63 -3.87 4.12
N LYS A 178 -16.42 -4.42 4.29
CA LYS A 178 -16.01 -5.06 5.56
C LYS A 178 -15.93 -4.02 6.69
N SER A 179 -16.55 -4.30 7.83
CA SER A 179 -16.59 -3.40 8.99
C SER A 179 -15.25 -3.21 9.72
N ASP A 180 -14.31 -4.14 9.52
CA ASP A 180 -13.15 -4.26 10.41
C ASP A 180 -11.90 -3.65 9.79
N GLY A 181 -11.31 -2.67 10.48
CA GLY A 181 -10.03 -2.04 10.12
C GLY A 181 -10.11 -0.99 8.99
N ASP A 182 -8.95 -0.48 8.61
CA ASP A 182 -8.85 0.62 7.63
C ASP A 182 -9.17 0.16 6.21
N ARG A 183 -9.92 0.98 5.47
CA ARG A 183 -10.31 0.71 4.08
C ARG A 183 -9.56 1.66 3.18
N PHE A 184 -8.69 1.13 2.32
CA PHE A 184 -7.95 1.97 1.38
C PHE A 184 -7.49 1.18 0.14
N ALA A 185 -7.24 1.94 -0.93
CA ALA A 185 -6.65 1.45 -2.16
C ALA A 185 -5.46 2.35 -2.53
N VAL A 186 -4.28 1.75 -2.67
CA VAL A 186 -3.06 2.45 -3.09
C VAL A 186 -2.71 2.00 -4.49
N THR A 187 -2.47 2.96 -5.39
CA THR A 187 -1.96 2.69 -6.73
C THR A 187 -0.44 2.52 -6.71
N ARG A 188 0.11 1.88 -7.75
CA ARG A 188 1.54 1.97 -8.05
C ARG A 188 1.88 3.40 -8.48
N ASP A 189 3.14 3.76 -8.40
CA ASP A 189 3.60 5.08 -8.83
C ASP A 189 3.23 5.37 -10.29
N LEU A 190 2.57 6.50 -10.51
CA LEU A 190 2.13 6.97 -11.81
C LEU A 190 2.97 8.19 -12.23
N THR A 191 3.44 8.22 -13.48
CA THR A 191 4.03 9.43 -14.05
C THR A 191 2.91 10.31 -14.62
N LEU A 192 2.56 11.37 -13.90
CA LEU A 192 1.49 12.29 -14.26
C LEU A 192 2.06 13.55 -14.90
N LYS A 193 1.37 14.10 -15.90
CA LYS A 193 1.70 15.41 -16.49
C LYS A 193 0.59 16.42 -16.17
N PRO A 194 0.91 17.72 -16.09
CA PRO A 194 -0.11 18.75 -15.94
C PRO A 194 -1.17 18.65 -17.03
N GLY A 195 -2.45 18.71 -16.65
CA GLY A 195 -3.57 18.60 -17.59
C GLY A 195 -4.02 17.16 -17.89
N TYR A 196 -3.34 16.13 -17.35
CA TYR A 196 -3.91 14.79 -17.32
C TYR A 196 -5.20 14.77 -16.51
N VAL A 197 -6.05 13.78 -16.76
CA VAL A 197 -7.34 13.64 -16.11
C VAL A 197 -7.40 12.32 -15.34
N LEU A 198 -7.61 12.41 -14.04
CA LEU A 198 -8.00 11.29 -13.20
C LEU A 198 -9.53 11.22 -13.16
N GLN A 199 -10.11 10.09 -13.53
CA GLN A 199 -11.55 9.90 -13.56
C GLN A 199 -11.93 8.53 -13.00
N PHE A 200 -12.93 8.52 -12.13
CA PHE A 200 -13.50 7.30 -11.55
C PHE A 200 -14.97 7.52 -11.21
N LYS A 201 -15.69 6.44 -10.93
CA LYS A 201 -17.04 6.51 -10.36
C LYS A 201 -16.98 6.06 -8.92
N LEU A 202 -17.72 6.75 -8.05
CA LEU A 202 -17.81 6.46 -6.63
C LEU A 202 -19.28 6.30 -6.25
N ASN A 203 -19.55 5.35 -5.36
CA ASN A 203 -20.82 5.20 -4.68
C ASN A 203 -20.51 4.91 -3.20
N ILE A 204 -21.04 5.73 -2.30
CA ILE A 204 -20.85 5.64 -0.85
C ILE A 204 -22.21 5.44 -0.20
N ALA A 205 -22.30 4.56 0.79
CA ALA A 205 -23.48 4.41 1.65
C ALA A 205 -24.76 3.96 0.95
N CYS A 206 -24.66 3.17 -0.10
CA CYS A 206 -25.82 2.60 -0.75
C CYS A 206 -26.62 1.61 0.15
N ALA A 207 -26.03 1.15 1.26
CA ALA A 207 -26.66 0.37 2.32
C ALA A 207 -27.06 1.26 3.51
N ASN A 208 -28.07 0.84 4.28
CA ASN A 208 -28.78 1.67 5.26
C ASN A 208 -27.98 2.13 6.51
N GLN A 209 -26.67 1.87 6.60
CA GLN A 209 -25.83 2.33 7.71
C GLN A 209 -24.46 2.80 7.21
N PHE A 210 -24.28 4.11 7.12
CA PHE A 210 -22.96 4.71 6.99
C PHE A 210 -22.90 5.97 7.84
N SER A 211 -21.76 6.19 8.49
CA SER A 211 -21.53 7.36 9.32
C SER A 211 -20.94 8.50 8.48
N SER A 212 -21.55 9.68 8.53
CA SER A 212 -21.00 10.90 7.90
C SER A 212 -19.63 11.29 8.45
N ALA A 213 -19.19 10.70 9.55
CA ALA A 213 -17.89 10.91 10.19
C ALA A 213 -16.70 10.22 9.48
N ALA A 214 -16.92 9.43 8.43
CA ALA A 214 -15.86 8.68 7.73
C ALA A 214 -15.87 8.93 6.20
N PRO A 215 -15.39 10.09 5.72
CA PRO A 215 -15.32 10.37 4.28
C PRO A 215 -14.30 9.47 3.57
N VAL A 216 -14.52 9.26 2.27
CA VAL A 216 -13.51 8.69 1.38
C VAL A 216 -12.58 9.82 0.94
N LEU A 217 -11.30 9.69 1.28
CA LEU A 217 -10.27 10.66 0.91
C LEU A 217 -9.55 10.21 -0.37
N LEU A 218 -9.39 11.11 -1.32
CA LEU A 218 -8.46 10.91 -2.42
C LEU A 218 -7.20 11.73 -2.17
N GLN A 219 -6.10 11.02 -1.97
CA GLN A 219 -4.80 11.56 -1.60
C GLN A 219 -3.73 11.13 -2.61
N TYR A 220 -2.61 11.85 -2.60
CA TYR A 220 -1.40 11.47 -3.31
C TYR A 220 -0.22 11.40 -2.35
N SER A 221 0.77 10.60 -2.74
CA SER A 221 2.05 10.51 -2.06
C SER A 221 3.18 10.75 -3.04
N HIS A 222 4.28 11.16 -2.44
CA HIS A 222 5.42 11.77 -3.07
C HIS A 222 6.69 11.23 -2.33
N ASP A 223 6.55 10.13 -1.64
CA ASP A 223 7.64 9.54 -0.85
C ASP A 223 7.30 8.08 -0.58
N ALA A 224 6.80 7.41 -1.63
CA ALA A 224 6.42 6.01 -1.61
C ALA A 224 5.43 5.64 -0.48
N GLY A 225 4.51 6.54 -0.16
CA GLY A 225 3.47 6.33 0.85
C GLY A 225 3.85 6.75 2.27
N MET A 226 5.01 7.39 2.50
CA MET A 226 5.41 7.88 3.83
C MET A 226 4.57 9.09 4.29
N SER A 227 4.20 9.98 3.37
CA SER A 227 3.29 11.09 3.61
C SER A 227 2.23 11.18 2.52
N TRP A 228 1.05 11.64 2.93
CA TRP A 228 -0.15 11.71 2.10
C TRP A 228 -0.78 13.10 2.20
N PHE A 229 -1.14 13.66 1.05
CA PHE A 229 -1.77 14.97 0.93
C PHE A 229 -3.03 14.86 0.07
N LEU A 230 -4.04 15.71 0.29
CA LEU A 230 -5.23 15.71 -0.57
C LEU A 230 -4.84 16.10 -2.00
N VAL A 231 -5.39 15.39 -2.98
CA VAL A 231 -5.19 15.72 -4.41
C VAL A 231 -5.68 17.14 -4.72
N LYS A 232 -6.74 17.58 -4.04
CA LYS A 232 -7.21 18.96 -4.07
C LYS A 232 -7.58 19.40 -2.66
N GLU A 233 -7.01 20.52 -2.24
CA GLU A 233 -7.38 21.17 -0.98
C GLU A 233 -8.65 22.01 -1.15
N GLY A 234 -9.36 22.22 -0.05
CA GLY A 234 -10.56 23.07 -0.03
C GLY A 234 -10.18 24.54 -0.19
N CYS A 235 -10.89 25.25 -1.07
CA CYS A 235 -10.78 26.69 -1.24
C CYS A 235 -12.14 27.33 -0.96
N TYR A 236 -12.23 28.04 0.17
CA TYR A 236 -13.43 28.68 0.68
C TYR A 236 -13.23 30.21 0.81
N PRO A 237 -14.30 31.02 0.88
CA PRO A 237 -14.17 32.48 0.98
C PRO A 237 -13.39 32.96 2.21
N ALA A 238 -13.35 32.17 3.28
CA ALA A 238 -12.64 32.46 4.53
C ALA A 238 -11.23 31.87 4.62
N SER A 239 -10.81 31.03 3.66
CA SER A 239 -9.43 30.50 3.66
C SER A 239 -8.45 31.61 3.29
N SER A 240 -7.43 31.81 4.13
CA SER A 240 -6.43 32.89 4.02
C SER A 240 -5.42 32.69 2.88
N GLY A 241 -5.87 32.26 1.70
CA GLY A 241 -5.03 32.09 0.50
C GLY A 241 -4.09 30.89 0.51
N LYS A 242 -4.11 30.03 1.55
CA LYS A 242 -3.38 28.75 1.54
C LYS A 242 -4.29 27.66 0.95
N GLY A 243 -4.03 27.23 -0.28
CA GLY A 243 -4.71 26.09 -0.93
C GLY A 243 -5.56 26.43 -2.16
N CYS A 244 -5.82 27.72 -2.42
CA CYS A 244 -6.54 28.15 -3.62
C CYS A 244 -5.56 28.31 -4.79
N GLU A 245 -5.63 27.41 -5.79
CA GLU A 245 -4.92 27.61 -7.06
C GLU A 245 -5.73 28.58 -7.95
N GLY A 246 -5.10 29.63 -8.49
CA GLY A 246 -5.74 30.57 -9.41
C GLY A 246 -6.18 31.91 -8.80
N ASN A 247 -7.24 32.52 -9.36
CA ASN A 247 -7.84 33.73 -8.83
C ASN A 247 -8.51 33.40 -7.49
N SER A 248 -8.24 34.19 -6.45
CA SER A 248 -8.85 34.21 -5.10
C SER A 248 -10.39 34.09 -4.99
N ARG A 249 -11.12 33.95 -6.10
CA ARG A 249 -12.57 33.80 -6.20
C ARG A 249 -13.04 32.40 -6.65
N GLU A 250 -12.14 31.54 -7.13
CA GLU A 250 -12.52 30.17 -7.51
C GLU A 250 -12.63 29.31 -6.25
N LEU A 251 -13.87 29.09 -5.81
CA LEU A 251 -14.18 28.19 -4.71
C LEU A 251 -14.11 26.75 -5.19
N SER A 252 -13.60 25.88 -4.33
CA SER A 252 -13.54 24.47 -4.65
C SER A 252 -13.62 23.57 -3.43
N GLU A 253 -14.39 22.50 -3.56
CA GLU A 253 -14.40 21.44 -2.57
C GLU A 253 -13.09 20.63 -2.60
N PRO A 254 -12.62 20.15 -1.43
CA PRO A 254 -11.49 19.24 -1.33
C PRO A 254 -11.83 17.88 -1.95
N THR A 255 -10.81 17.07 -2.21
CA THR A 255 -10.99 15.65 -2.62
C THR A 255 -11.33 14.75 -1.43
N MET A 256 -12.40 15.11 -0.71
CA MET A 256 -12.99 14.44 0.44
C MET A 256 -14.47 14.21 0.15
N TYR A 257 -14.87 12.93 0.07
CA TYR A 257 -16.21 12.55 -0.38
C TYR A 257 -17.02 11.98 0.78
N HIS A 258 -18.13 12.63 1.11
CA HIS A 258 -19.01 12.26 2.21
C HIS A 258 -20.21 11.44 1.74
N THR A 259 -20.87 10.78 2.67
CA THR A 259 -22.20 10.19 2.45
C THR A 259 -23.25 11.25 2.14
N GLY A 260 -24.27 10.88 1.37
CA GLY A 260 -25.33 11.79 0.93
C GLY A 260 -25.10 12.25 -0.51
N ASP A 261 -23.96 12.89 -0.77
CA ASP A 261 -23.64 13.42 -2.10
C ASP A 261 -23.32 12.33 -3.14
N PHE A 262 -22.98 11.12 -2.67
CA PHE A 262 -22.50 10.01 -3.49
C PHE A 262 -23.30 8.72 -3.26
N GLU A 263 -24.59 8.79 -2.92
CA GLU A 263 -25.46 7.61 -2.70
C GLU A 263 -25.77 6.83 -4.00
N GLU A 264 -25.58 7.46 -5.15
CA GLU A 264 -25.61 6.83 -6.47
C GLU A 264 -24.23 6.84 -7.13
N TRP A 265 -24.07 6.05 -8.20
CA TRP A 265 -22.83 5.99 -8.97
C TRP A 265 -22.51 7.34 -9.64
N THR A 266 -21.70 8.15 -8.96
CA THR A 266 -21.33 9.49 -9.40
C THR A 266 -19.92 9.50 -9.99
N ARG A 267 -19.77 10.10 -11.17
CA ARG A 267 -18.47 10.23 -11.83
C ARG A 267 -17.74 11.45 -11.31
N ILE A 268 -16.56 11.22 -10.76
CA ILE A 268 -15.62 12.25 -10.31
C ILE A 268 -14.56 12.41 -11.39
N THR A 269 -14.22 13.66 -11.74
CA THR A 269 -13.21 13.99 -12.74
C THR A 269 -12.31 15.09 -12.20
N ILE A 270 -11.01 14.82 -12.15
CA ILE A 270 -10.01 15.72 -11.60
C ILE A 270 -8.96 15.95 -12.67
N VAL A 271 -8.73 17.22 -12.99
CA VAL A 271 -7.59 17.63 -13.80
C VAL A 271 -6.37 17.70 -12.87
N ILE A 272 -5.32 16.97 -13.21
CA ILE A 272 -4.11 16.91 -12.40
C ILE A 272 -3.45 18.30 -12.35
N PRO A 273 -3.34 18.92 -11.15
CA PRO A 273 -2.73 20.22 -11.00
C PRO A 273 -1.22 20.14 -11.19
N ARG A 274 -0.59 21.29 -11.49
CA ARG A 274 0.86 21.35 -11.68
C ARG A 274 1.63 20.95 -10.43
N SER A 275 1.11 21.31 -9.26
CA SER A 275 1.68 20.98 -7.94
C SER A 275 1.79 19.48 -7.69
N LEU A 276 0.82 18.70 -8.16
CA LEU A 276 0.81 17.23 -8.05
C LEU A 276 1.68 16.58 -9.13
N ALA A 277 1.64 17.11 -10.36
CA ALA A 277 2.44 16.60 -11.47
C ALA A 277 3.91 17.04 -11.41
N SER A 278 4.27 18.03 -10.59
CA SER A 278 5.64 18.51 -10.46
C SER A 278 6.47 17.56 -9.61
N ARG A 279 6.98 16.52 -10.27
CA ARG A 279 8.10 15.69 -9.83
C ARG A 279 9.01 15.32 -10.99
#